data_AF-A0A657PRH4-F1
#
_entry.id   AF-A0A657PRH4-F1
#
_cell.length_a   1.000
_cell.length_b   1.000
_cell.length_c   1.000
_cell.angle_alpha   90.00
_cell.angle_beta   90.00
_cell.angle_gamma   90.00
#
_symmetry.space_group_name_H-M   'P 1'
#
loop_
_entity.id
_entity.type
_entity.pdbx_description
1 polymer ?
#
loop_
_entity_poly.entity_id
_entity_poly.type
_entity_poly.pdbx_seq_one_letter_code
_entity_poly.pdbx_strand_id
1 'polypeptide(L)'
;MEIMQIFLLAERLRVSGADIGDAGYASAAPTVRLAFKRILLVSILHPYRLQPGEAWALFDYLRQTADLARLSQFRQRDKTEGCFLVPVRGPVRHLHYDSSSLPEESEQMLLLDTTSLNVRAYQDLSTIKSGRSDPASLFGALGRHGTERLLHTLLVNWHLRPRRRHARQERYNWVVAACGLDAIREYLEREQAPNRSDTGTPEQMEETIHIVDRMPGIRTREHETHRWRQIDISSSGIALTLPADEVGTLEVGQLILVTDDDSSDDRRWHVGVVRRVIQRDMKHFEAGVQFVQGRIRAASIRPEVFGSEQASDFQSALLLERGPEQSPVVFTPHMLYREHHEYLVETGGEACFRINSGALLESTLCYERFEYAPIRLHG
;
A
#
# COMPACT_ATOMS: atom_id res chain seq x y z
N MET A 1 19.71 1.02 12.72
CA MET A 1 21.19 1.07 12.75
C MET A 1 21.78 -0.14 13.47
N GLU A 2 21.11 -0.64 14.51
CA GLU A 2 21.58 -1.67 15.44
C GLU A 2 21.79 -3.07 14.81
N ILE A 3 20.88 -3.53 13.94
CA ILE A 3 20.91 -4.90 13.39
C ILE A 3 22.16 -5.21 12.55
N MET A 4 22.61 -4.27 11.72
CA MET A 4 23.83 -4.45 10.92
C MET A 4 25.07 -4.54 11.81
N GLN A 5 25.15 -3.70 12.85
CA GLN A 5 26.28 -3.72 13.79
C GLN A 5 26.35 -5.04 14.55
N ILE A 6 25.20 -5.57 14.99
CA ILE A 6 25.11 -6.90 15.62
C ILE A 6 25.62 -7.98 14.66
N PHE A 7 25.18 -7.96 13.40
CA PHE A 7 25.63 -8.94 12.41
C PHE A 7 27.15 -8.87 12.18
N LEU A 8 27.71 -7.68 11.98
CA LEU A 8 29.15 -7.50 11.76
C LEU A 8 29.98 -7.90 12.97
N LEU A 9 29.50 -7.62 14.19
CA LEU A 9 30.14 -8.06 15.41
C LEU A 9 30.15 -9.59 15.50
N ALA A 10 29.02 -10.24 15.19
CA ALA A 10 28.91 -11.70 15.17
C ALA A 10 29.82 -12.33 14.10
N GLU A 11 29.96 -11.72 12.92
CA GLU A 11 30.91 -12.14 11.89
C GLU A 11 32.37 -12.01 12.37
N ARG A 12 32.71 -10.87 13.00
CA ARG A 12 34.05 -10.62 13.56
C ARG A 12 34.41 -11.63 14.64
N LEU A 13 33.45 -11.99 15.49
CA LEU A 13 33.60 -12.99 16.54
C LEU A 13 33.47 -14.44 16.01
N ARG A 14 33.15 -14.63 14.72
CA ARG A 14 32.92 -15.93 14.07
C ARG A 14 31.80 -16.76 14.72
N VAL A 15 30.81 -16.09 15.31
CA VAL A 15 29.63 -16.71 15.94
C VAL A 15 28.35 -16.49 15.16
N SER A 16 28.41 -15.82 14.00
CA SER A 16 27.22 -15.50 13.21
C SER A 16 26.44 -16.72 12.69
N GLY A 17 27.12 -17.86 12.54
CA GLY A 17 26.52 -19.15 12.19
C GLY A 17 26.28 -20.09 13.39
N ALA A 18 26.55 -19.63 14.62
CA ALA A 18 26.27 -20.42 15.81
C ALA A 18 24.77 -20.45 16.11
N ASP A 19 24.30 -21.59 16.62
CA ASP A 19 22.94 -21.75 17.10
C ASP A 19 22.70 -20.84 18.32
N ILE A 20 21.61 -20.07 18.28
CA ILE A 20 21.21 -19.18 19.37
C ILE A 20 20.39 -19.94 20.44
N GLY A 21 19.97 -21.19 20.17
CA GLY A 21 19.33 -22.05 21.17
C GLY A 21 17.97 -21.53 21.63
N ASP A 22 17.13 -21.09 20.69
CA ASP A 22 15.77 -20.63 20.99
C ASP A 22 14.77 -21.79 20.87
N ALA A 23 14.21 -22.22 22.01
CA ALA A 23 13.29 -23.35 22.15
C ALA A 23 11.98 -23.19 21.33
N GLY A 24 11.70 -22.03 20.77
CA GLY A 24 10.53 -21.77 19.90
C GLY A 24 10.70 -22.08 18.40
N TYR A 25 11.87 -22.56 17.96
CA TYR A 25 12.14 -22.86 16.54
C TYR A 25 12.31 -24.36 16.29
N ALA A 26 11.25 -25.02 15.80
CA ALA A 26 11.23 -26.46 15.52
C ALA A 26 11.94 -26.86 14.19
N SER A 27 12.38 -25.91 13.37
CA SER A 27 13.03 -26.17 12.09
C SER A 27 14.19 -25.21 11.88
N ALA A 28 15.40 -25.76 11.96
CA ALA A 28 16.71 -25.11 11.94
C ALA A 28 16.98 -24.12 13.10
N ALA A 29 18.05 -24.42 13.84
CA ALA A 29 18.72 -23.54 14.79
C ALA A 29 18.79 -22.09 14.26
N PRO A 30 18.11 -21.12 14.89
CA PRO A 30 18.18 -19.74 14.44
C PRO A 30 19.62 -19.22 14.67
N THR A 31 20.26 -18.75 13.61
CA THR A 31 21.60 -18.12 13.67
C THR A 31 21.47 -16.61 13.44
N VAL A 32 22.45 -15.82 13.91
CA VAL A 32 22.46 -14.37 13.68
C VAL A 32 22.46 -14.07 12.19
N ARG A 33 23.21 -14.85 11.40
CA ARG A 33 23.27 -14.73 9.94
C ARG A 33 21.92 -15.02 9.29
N LEU A 34 21.21 -16.06 9.71
CA LEU A 34 19.88 -16.39 9.18
C LEU A 34 18.86 -15.30 9.52
N ALA A 35 18.85 -14.83 10.77
CA ALA A 35 18.00 -13.70 11.18
C ALA A 35 18.28 -12.44 10.35
N PHE A 36 19.56 -12.13 10.14
CA PHE A 36 19.97 -10.99 9.33
C PHE A 36 19.52 -11.11 7.86
N LYS A 37 19.69 -12.29 7.24
CA LYS A 37 19.15 -12.57 5.88
C LYS A 37 17.64 -12.34 5.82
N ARG A 38 16.87 -12.86 6.79
CA ARG A 38 15.40 -12.69 6.82
C ARG A 38 15.01 -11.22 6.87
N ILE A 39 15.67 -10.42 7.72
CA ILE A 39 15.44 -8.98 7.83
C ILE A 39 15.72 -8.28 6.50
N LEU A 40 16.83 -8.59 5.84
CA LEU A 40 17.15 -8.04 4.52
C LEU A 40 16.09 -8.41 3.47
N LEU A 41 15.69 -9.68 3.41
CA LEU A 41 14.70 -10.18 2.46
C LEU A 41 13.33 -9.52 2.63
N VAL A 42 12.89 -9.32 3.88
CA VAL A 42 11.67 -8.57 4.20
C VAL A 42 11.82 -7.10 3.79
N SER A 43 12.97 -6.49 4.04
CA SER A 43 13.20 -5.08 3.69
C SER A 43 13.05 -4.80 2.19
N ILE A 44 13.44 -5.77 1.33
CA ILE A 44 13.33 -5.68 -0.13
C ILE A 44 11.87 -5.68 -0.59
N LEU A 45 10.97 -6.31 0.15
CA LEU A 45 9.57 -6.46 -0.24
C LEU A 45 8.71 -5.22 0.01
N HIS A 46 9.26 -4.18 0.64
CA HIS A 46 8.50 -3.04 1.15
C HIS A 46 7.31 -3.53 2.02
N PRO A 47 7.55 -3.93 3.29
CA PRO A 47 6.58 -4.68 4.11
C PRO A 47 5.20 -4.02 4.22
N TYR A 48 5.11 -2.70 4.06
CA TYR A 48 3.87 -1.93 3.97
C TYR A 48 2.96 -2.26 2.77
N ARG A 49 3.40 -3.11 1.84
CA ARG A 49 2.60 -3.62 0.72
C ARG A 49 1.99 -4.99 1.00
N LEU A 50 2.38 -5.63 2.09
CA LEU A 50 1.84 -6.92 2.49
C LEU A 50 0.43 -6.71 3.04
N GLN A 51 -0.48 -7.56 2.60
CA GLN A 51 -1.86 -7.64 3.04
C GLN A 51 -1.93 -8.22 4.47
N PRO A 52 -3.06 -8.03 5.18
CA PRO A 52 -3.29 -8.71 6.44
C PRO A 52 -3.00 -10.21 6.34
N GLY A 53 -2.23 -10.74 7.30
CA GLY A 53 -1.80 -12.15 7.33
C GLY A 53 -0.58 -12.49 6.46
N GLU A 54 -0.24 -11.71 5.42
CA GLU A 54 0.90 -12.02 4.56
C GLU A 54 2.25 -11.88 5.25
N ALA A 55 2.37 -10.97 6.22
CA ALA A 55 3.62 -10.79 6.97
C ALA A 55 3.99 -12.06 7.77
N TRP A 56 2.99 -12.70 8.40
CA TRP A 56 3.17 -13.95 9.13
C TRP A 56 3.47 -15.12 8.19
N ALA A 57 2.71 -15.21 7.10
CA ALA A 57 2.92 -16.22 6.08
C ALA A 57 4.33 -16.12 5.45
N LEU A 58 4.79 -14.89 5.17
CA LEU A 58 6.14 -14.61 4.71
C LEU A 58 7.19 -15.03 5.75
N PHE A 59 6.95 -14.74 7.01
CA PHE A 59 7.85 -15.14 8.10
C PHE A 59 8.02 -16.66 8.14
N ASP A 60 6.93 -17.42 8.06
CA ASP A 60 6.98 -18.89 8.02
C ASP A 60 7.62 -19.45 6.75
N TYR A 61 7.37 -18.82 5.60
CA TYR A 61 8.05 -19.19 4.35
C TYR A 61 9.56 -18.98 4.43
N LEU A 62 9.98 -17.82 4.95
CA LEU A 62 11.40 -17.49 5.17
C LEU A 62 12.03 -18.32 6.29
N ARG A 63 11.24 -18.96 7.15
CA ARG A 63 11.79 -19.92 8.12
C ARG A 63 12.50 -21.07 7.42
N GLN A 64 11.90 -21.57 6.35
CA GLN A 64 12.35 -22.76 5.63
C GLN A 64 13.28 -22.45 4.45
N THR A 65 13.19 -21.25 3.88
CA THR A 65 13.81 -20.95 2.58
C THR A 65 14.92 -19.90 2.63
N ALA A 66 15.01 -19.08 3.69
CA ALA A 66 15.95 -17.94 3.73
C ALA A 66 17.43 -18.35 3.63
N ASP A 67 17.79 -19.61 3.95
CA ASP A 67 19.15 -20.10 3.76
C ASP A 67 19.58 -20.26 2.31
N LEU A 68 18.63 -20.34 1.38
CA LEU A 68 18.89 -20.31 -0.05
C LEU A 68 19.46 -18.95 -0.51
N ALA A 69 19.22 -17.87 0.25
CA ALA A 69 19.87 -16.59 0.01
C ALA A 69 21.32 -16.61 0.52
N ARG A 70 22.24 -16.13 -0.31
CA ARG A 70 23.67 -16.07 0.01
C ARG A 70 24.07 -14.65 0.35
N LEU A 71 24.73 -14.48 1.48
CA LEU A 71 25.31 -13.21 1.90
C LEU A 71 26.83 -13.35 1.90
N SER A 72 27.51 -12.46 1.20
CA SER A 72 28.97 -12.50 1.03
C SER A 72 29.53 -11.09 0.90
N GLN A 73 30.85 -10.92 1.04
CA GLN A 73 31.49 -9.66 0.66
C GLN A 73 31.29 -9.42 -0.84
N PHE A 74 31.05 -8.16 -1.21
CA PHE A 74 30.87 -7.81 -2.61
C PHE A 74 32.11 -8.18 -3.44
N ARG A 75 31.83 -8.83 -4.57
CA ARG A 75 32.77 -9.03 -5.68
C ARG A 75 31.98 -8.82 -6.96
N GLN A 76 32.57 -8.12 -7.92
CA GLN A 76 31.92 -7.88 -9.20
C GLN A 76 31.57 -9.20 -9.90
N ARG A 77 30.38 -9.25 -10.48
CA ARG A 77 29.82 -10.40 -11.20
C ARG A 77 29.06 -9.94 -12.44
N ASP A 78 29.03 -10.77 -13.47
CA ASP A 78 28.26 -10.48 -14.68
C ASP A 78 26.75 -10.54 -14.45
N LYS A 79 26.31 -11.49 -13.61
CA LYS A 79 24.90 -11.67 -13.26
C LYS A 79 24.45 -10.65 -12.22
N THR A 80 23.42 -9.86 -12.57
CA THR A 80 22.88 -8.79 -11.73
C THR A 80 21.48 -9.07 -11.19
N GLU A 81 20.71 -9.98 -11.80
CA GLU A 81 19.35 -10.29 -11.37
C GLU A 81 19.35 -11.03 -10.03
N GLY A 82 18.50 -10.58 -9.11
CA GLY A 82 18.44 -11.09 -7.74
C GLY A 82 19.68 -10.79 -6.89
N CYS A 83 20.52 -9.85 -7.31
CA CYS A 83 21.67 -9.39 -6.53
C CYS A 83 21.42 -8.00 -5.94
N PHE A 84 21.69 -7.86 -4.65
CA PHE A 84 21.51 -6.61 -3.91
C PHE A 84 22.79 -6.26 -3.14
N LEU A 85 23.22 -5.01 -3.24
CA LEU A 85 24.29 -4.45 -2.42
C LEU A 85 23.70 -3.91 -1.12
N VAL A 86 24.34 -4.24 -0.01
CA VAL A 86 23.98 -3.79 1.33
C VAL A 86 25.15 -3.00 1.90
N PRO A 87 25.02 -1.67 2.04
CA PRO A 87 26.04 -0.85 2.67
C PRO A 87 26.26 -1.27 4.12
N VAL A 88 27.52 -1.50 4.47
CA VAL A 88 27.96 -1.87 5.84
C VAL A 88 27.91 -0.66 6.77
N ARG A 89 28.05 0.55 6.22
CA ARG A 89 28.00 1.83 6.93
C ARG A 89 26.73 2.61 6.57
N GLY A 90 26.19 3.32 7.57
CA GLY A 90 25.00 4.15 7.41
C GLY A 90 23.68 3.38 7.57
N PRO A 91 22.54 3.97 7.16
CA PRO A 91 21.25 3.32 7.27
C PRO A 91 21.20 2.07 6.37
N VAL A 92 20.68 0.97 6.93
CA VAL A 92 20.48 -0.29 6.19
C VAL A 92 19.51 -0.01 5.05
N ARG A 93 20.05 0.04 3.84
CA ARG A 93 19.31 0.14 2.58
C ARG A 93 19.82 -0.95 1.67
N HIS A 94 18.96 -1.52 0.85
CA HIS A 94 19.39 -2.38 -0.24
C HIS A 94 19.48 -1.53 -1.51
N LEU A 95 20.54 -1.72 -2.26
CA LEU A 95 20.70 -1.16 -3.59
C LEU A 95 20.67 -2.35 -4.56
N HIS A 96 19.90 -2.25 -5.64
CA HIS A 96 20.03 -3.26 -6.69
C HIS A 96 21.45 -3.21 -7.25
N TYR A 97 22.08 -4.38 -7.38
CA TYR A 97 23.39 -4.49 -8.01
C TYR A 97 23.25 -4.16 -9.51
N ASP A 98 24.05 -3.21 -9.98
CA ASP A 98 24.12 -2.81 -11.38
C ASP A 98 25.60 -2.80 -11.80
N SER A 99 26.00 -3.72 -12.68
CA SER A 99 27.39 -3.85 -13.12
C SER A 99 27.88 -2.62 -13.90
N SER A 100 26.97 -1.80 -14.43
CA SER A 100 27.29 -0.57 -15.19
C SER A 100 27.37 0.70 -14.34
N SER A 101 26.88 0.65 -13.09
CA SER A 101 26.81 1.81 -12.20
C SER A 101 26.98 1.36 -10.75
N LEU A 102 28.23 1.13 -10.36
CA LEU A 102 28.57 0.74 -9.00
C LEU A 102 28.64 1.98 -8.08
N PRO A 103 28.07 1.91 -6.87
CA PRO A 103 28.28 2.94 -5.86
C PRO A 103 29.76 3.06 -5.48
N GLU A 104 30.17 4.25 -5.06
CA GLU A 104 31.46 4.44 -4.37
C GLU A 104 31.56 3.49 -3.17
N GLU A 105 32.77 2.96 -2.93
CA GLU A 105 33.04 1.98 -1.86
C GLU A 105 32.29 0.64 -1.98
N SER A 106 31.85 0.23 -3.18
CA SER A 106 31.15 -1.04 -3.37
C SER A 106 31.90 -2.26 -2.81
N GLU A 107 33.23 -2.24 -2.81
CA GLU A 107 34.09 -3.31 -2.25
C GLU A 107 33.93 -3.51 -0.74
N GLN A 108 33.47 -2.47 -0.02
CA GLN A 108 33.19 -2.51 1.41
C GLN A 108 31.74 -2.94 1.70
N MET A 109 30.93 -3.18 0.67
CA MET A 109 29.53 -3.59 0.81
C MET A 109 29.40 -5.11 0.88
N LEU A 110 28.25 -5.57 1.37
CA LEU A 110 27.84 -6.97 1.27
C LEU A 110 27.01 -7.18 0.01
N LEU A 111 27.13 -8.35 -0.60
CA LEU A 111 26.30 -8.84 -1.68
C LEU A 111 25.31 -9.87 -1.12
N LEU A 112 24.03 -9.57 -1.23
CA LEU A 112 22.93 -10.50 -1.04
C LEU A 112 22.48 -11.05 -2.39
N ASP A 113 22.63 -12.35 -2.59
CA ASP A 113 22.24 -13.09 -3.79
C ASP A 113 21.02 -13.97 -3.47
N THR A 114 19.90 -13.68 -4.12
CA THR A 114 18.60 -14.35 -3.94
C THR A 114 18.31 -15.35 -5.07
N THR A 115 19.26 -15.65 -5.96
CA THR A 115 19.02 -16.49 -7.14
C THR A 115 18.37 -17.83 -6.78
N SER A 116 18.95 -18.57 -5.83
CA SER A 116 18.42 -19.89 -5.43
C SER A 116 17.08 -19.78 -4.71
N LEU A 117 16.87 -18.69 -3.96
CA LEU A 117 15.58 -18.41 -3.32
C LEU A 117 14.48 -18.14 -4.37
N ASN A 118 14.79 -17.39 -5.42
CA ASN A 118 13.86 -17.13 -6.52
C ASN A 118 13.48 -18.40 -7.30
N VAL A 119 14.44 -19.29 -7.54
CA VAL A 119 14.16 -20.59 -8.18
C VAL A 119 13.17 -21.40 -7.33
N ARG A 120 13.36 -21.42 -6.01
CA ARG A 120 12.43 -22.10 -5.10
C ARG A 120 11.04 -21.46 -5.13
N ALA A 121 10.93 -20.13 -5.01
CA ALA A 121 9.65 -19.43 -5.07
C ALA A 121 8.90 -19.67 -6.40
N TYR A 122 9.62 -19.76 -7.52
CA TYR A 122 9.02 -20.08 -8.82
C TYR A 122 8.51 -21.52 -8.89
N GLN A 123 9.25 -22.48 -8.33
CA GLN A 123 8.82 -23.86 -8.23
C GLN A 123 7.56 -23.98 -7.37
N ASP A 124 7.53 -23.32 -6.20
CA ASP A 124 6.37 -23.30 -5.30
C ASP A 124 5.14 -22.67 -6.00
N LEU A 125 5.31 -21.58 -6.76
CA LEU A 125 4.22 -20.99 -7.53
C LEU A 125 3.68 -21.94 -8.62
N SER A 126 4.58 -22.64 -9.30
CA SER A 126 4.23 -23.58 -10.37
C SER A 126 3.51 -24.83 -9.85
N THR A 127 3.90 -25.34 -8.69
CA THR A 127 3.23 -26.50 -8.07
C THR A 127 1.83 -26.15 -7.57
N ILE A 128 1.65 -24.96 -6.99
CA ILE A 128 0.34 -24.45 -6.58
C ILE A 128 -0.57 -24.28 -7.81
N LYS A 129 -0.10 -23.56 -8.84
CA LYS A 129 -0.88 -23.32 -10.07
C LYS A 129 -1.31 -24.61 -10.77
N SER A 130 -0.47 -25.65 -10.73
CA SER A 130 -0.80 -26.96 -11.30
C SER A 130 -1.63 -27.87 -10.37
N GLY A 131 -2.03 -27.39 -9.20
CA GLY A 131 -2.86 -28.15 -8.25
C GLY A 131 -2.12 -29.28 -7.53
N ARG A 132 -0.78 -29.32 -7.62
CA ARG A 132 0.05 -30.40 -7.05
C ARG A 132 0.43 -30.19 -5.59
N SER A 133 0.16 -29.02 -5.03
CA SER A 133 0.46 -28.68 -3.64
C SER A 133 -0.65 -27.80 -3.08
N ASP A 134 -0.96 -28.01 -1.79
CA ASP A 134 -1.87 -27.18 -1.03
C ASP A 134 -1.15 -25.89 -0.57
N PRO A 135 -1.66 -24.69 -0.91
CA PRO A 135 -1.16 -23.41 -0.39
C PRO A 135 -0.92 -23.40 1.13
N ALA A 136 -1.77 -24.08 1.90
CA ALA A 136 -1.65 -24.12 3.35
C ALA A 136 -0.36 -24.79 3.84
N SER A 137 0.23 -25.68 3.03
CA SER A 137 1.50 -26.34 3.35
C SER A 137 2.71 -25.39 3.32
N LEU A 138 2.59 -24.25 2.62
CA LEU A 138 3.68 -23.30 2.43
C LEU A 138 3.49 -22.01 3.24
N PHE A 139 2.25 -21.55 3.34
CA PHE A 139 1.91 -20.23 3.91
C PHE A 139 0.82 -20.29 4.99
N GLY A 140 0.51 -21.50 5.50
CA GLY A 140 -0.41 -21.71 6.61
C GLY A 140 -1.84 -21.27 6.28
N ALA A 141 -2.26 -20.13 6.83
CA ALA A 141 -3.64 -19.64 6.74
C ALA A 141 -3.96 -18.87 5.44
N LEU A 142 -2.97 -18.60 4.58
CA LEU A 142 -3.26 -17.94 3.30
C LEU A 142 -3.99 -18.89 2.35
N GLY A 143 -5.16 -18.47 1.87
CA GLY A 143 -5.85 -19.15 0.77
C GLY A 143 -5.01 -19.15 -0.51
N ARG A 144 -5.45 -19.95 -1.50
CA ARG A 144 -4.76 -20.12 -2.80
C ARG A 144 -4.44 -18.78 -3.47
N HIS A 145 -5.43 -17.91 -3.63
CA HIS A 145 -5.23 -16.63 -4.31
C HIS A 145 -4.22 -15.72 -3.57
N GLY A 146 -4.32 -15.65 -2.24
CA GLY A 146 -3.37 -14.90 -1.42
C GLY A 146 -1.95 -15.43 -1.54
N THR A 147 -1.80 -16.75 -1.55
CA THR A 147 -0.50 -17.42 -1.72
C THR A 147 0.12 -17.16 -3.10
N GLU A 148 -0.67 -17.32 -4.17
CA GLU A 148 -0.19 -17.05 -5.54
C GLU A 148 0.25 -15.58 -5.70
N ARG A 149 -0.53 -14.63 -5.15
CA ARG A 149 -0.19 -13.21 -5.16
C ARG A 149 1.07 -12.91 -4.35
N LEU A 150 1.22 -13.50 -3.16
CA LEU A 150 2.41 -13.32 -2.32
C LEU A 150 3.65 -13.84 -3.06
N LEU A 151 3.63 -15.05 -3.61
CA LEU A 151 4.73 -15.62 -4.38
C LEU A 151 5.08 -14.78 -5.61
N HIS A 152 4.08 -14.25 -6.32
CA HIS A 152 4.32 -13.32 -7.42
C HIS A 152 5.00 -12.04 -6.92
N THR A 153 4.56 -11.50 -5.79
CA THR A 153 5.17 -10.32 -5.14
C THR A 153 6.63 -10.59 -4.75
N LEU A 154 6.91 -11.77 -4.20
CA LEU A 154 8.26 -12.20 -3.86
C LEU A 154 9.16 -12.23 -5.11
N LEU A 155 8.71 -12.91 -6.18
CA LEU A 155 9.47 -13.01 -7.43
C LEU A 155 9.75 -11.64 -8.05
N VAL A 156 8.76 -10.75 -8.10
CA VAL A 156 8.94 -9.41 -8.67
C VAL A 156 9.99 -8.61 -7.90
N ASN A 157 9.97 -8.64 -6.56
CA ASN A 157 10.86 -7.80 -5.75
C ASN A 157 12.24 -8.44 -5.51
N TRP A 158 12.33 -9.77 -5.43
CA TRP A 158 13.59 -10.47 -5.20
C TRP A 158 14.33 -10.84 -6.49
N HIS A 159 13.67 -10.91 -7.65
CA HIS A 159 14.33 -11.25 -8.92
C HIS A 159 14.51 -10.02 -9.81
N LEU A 160 13.43 -9.25 -10.01
CA LEU A 160 13.44 -8.12 -10.92
C LEU A 160 13.96 -6.87 -10.21
N ARG A 161 14.49 -5.95 -11.00
CA ARG A 161 14.74 -4.56 -10.59
C ARG A 161 13.52 -3.75 -11.01
N PRO A 162 12.60 -3.37 -10.09
CA PRO A 162 11.58 -2.40 -10.42
C PRO A 162 12.28 -1.05 -10.67
N ARG A 163 12.65 -0.77 -11.92
CA ARG A 163 13.20 0.53 -12.29
C ARG A 163 12.08 1.56 -12.15
N ARG A 164 12.37 2.67 -11.47
CA ARG A 164 11.46 3.82 -11.45
C ARG A 164 11.26 4.28 -12.89
N ARG A 165 10.01 4.25 -13.36
CA ARG A 165 9.67 4.63 -14.75
C ARG A 165 9.68 6.14 -14.96
N HIS A 166 9.61 6.91 -13.88
CA HIS A 166 9.55 8.37 -13.92
C HIS A 166 10.52 8.98 -12.92
N ALA A 167 11.29 9.97 -13.38
CA ALA A 167 12.14 10.79 -12.54
C ALA A 167 11.30 11.63 -11.58
N ARG A 168 11.84 11.88 -10.38
CA ARG A 168 11.25 12.83 -9.44
C ARG A 168 11.70 14.23 -9.79
N GLN A 169 10.76 15.16 -9.72
CA GLN A 169 11.04 16.59 -9.76
C GLN A 169 10.99 17.09 -8.34
N GLU A 170 12.07 17.72 -7.88
CA GLU A 170 12.05 18.46 -6.63
C GLU A 170 11.08 19.64 -6.80
N ARG A 171 10.07 19.70 -5.95
CA ARG A 171 9.06 20.75 -5.94
C ARG A 171 8.71 21.01 -4.49
N TYR A 172 9.00 22.21 -4.03
CA TYR A 172 8.86 22.62 -2.64
C TYR A 172 7.66 23.55 -2.46
N ASN A 173 6.45 23.02 -2.69
CA ASN A 173 5.20 23.76 -2.58
C ASN A 173 4.40 23.31 -1.36
N TRP A 174 3.41 24.11 -0.97
CA TRP A 174 2.38 23.68 -0.03
C TRP A 174 1.31 22.89 -0.78
N VAL A 175 0.83 21.83 -0.13
CA VAL A 175 -0.31 21.05 -0.60
C VAL A 175 -1.39 21.03 0.47
N VAL A 176 -2.63 20.98 0.02
CA VAL A 176 -3.78 20.69 0.88
C VAL A 176 -4.09 19.20 0.78
N ALA A 177 -4.29 18.57 1.92
CA ALA A 177 -4.49 17.14 2.06
C ALA A 177 -5.78 16.80 2.83
N ALA A 178 -6.56 15.84 2.33
CA ALA A 178 -7.67 15.23 3.05
C ALA A 178 -7.42 13.72 3.19
N CYS A 179 -7.54 13.20 4.42
CA CYS A 179 -7.12 11.83 4.75
C CYS A 179 -8.32 10.94 5.08
N GLY A 180 -8.34 9.74 4.53
CA GLY A 180 -9.40 8.75 4.75
C GLY A 180 -10.54 8.82 3.72
N LEU A 181 -11.22 7.69 3.54
CA LEU A 181 -12.21 7.51 2.48
C LEU A 181 -13.38 8.48 2.58
N ASP A 182 -13.88 8.74 3.80
CA ASP A 182 -15.01 9.64 4.06
C ASP A 182 -14.68 11.09 3.69
N ALA A 183 -13.52 11.58 4.14
CA ALA A 183 -13.04 12.93 3.85
C ALA A 183 -12.87 13.16 2.34
N ILE A 184 -12.31 12.17 1.64
CA ILE A 184 -12.11 12.23 0.19
C ILE A 184 -13.45 12.23 -0.55
N ARG A 185 -14.40 11.38 -0.14
CA ARG A 185 -15.74 11.35 -0.73
C ARG A 185 -16.42 12.71 -0.56
N GLU A 186 -16.49 13.23 0.66
CA GLU A 186 -17.14 14.52 0.94
C GLU A 186 -16.50 15.65 0.12
N TYR A 187 -15.17 15.68 0.07
CA TYR A 187 -14.44 16.69 -0.68
C TYR A 187 -14.78 16.62 -2.19
N LEU A 188 -14.78 15.41 -2.76
CA LEU A 188 -15.10 15.20 -4.17
C LEU A 188 -16.57 15.49 -4.49
N GLU A 189 -17.50 15.23 -3.58
CA GLU A 189 -18.93 15.57 -3.74
C GLU A 189 -19.15 17.08 -3.78
N ARG A 190 -18.46 17.84 -2.91
CA ARG A 190 -18.55 19.30 -2.88
C ARG A 190 -18.04 19.95 -4.17
N GLU A 191 -16.93 19.45 -4.72
CA GLU A 191 -16.36 19.95 -5.98
C GLU A 191 -17.18 19.51 -7.22
N GLN A 192 -17.83 18.34 -7.16
CA GLN A 192 -18.66 17.81 -8.26
C GLN A 192 -20.11 18.31 -8.21
N ALA A 193 -20.53 18.94 -7.11
CA ALA A 193 -21.84 19.56 -7.01
C ALA A 193 -21.92 20.73 -8.01
N PRO A 194 -22.94 20.78 -8.88
CA PRO A 194 -23.12 21.91 -9.78
C PRO A 194 -23.24 23.18 -8.93
N ASN A 195 -22.48 24.22 -9.30
CA ASN A 195 -22.53 25.56 -8.70
C ASN A 195 -23.96 25.87 -8.26
N ARG A 196 -24.20 25.96 -6.95
CA ARG A 196 -25.35 26.71 -6.44
C ARG A 196 -25.11 28.14 -6.90
N SER A 197 -25.68 28.48 -8.05
CA SER A 197 -25.66 29.82 -8.59
C SER A 197 -26.17 30.77 -7.52
N ASP A 198 -25.33 31.75 -7.19
CA ASP A 198 -25.53 32.91 -6.34
C ASP A 198 -26.63 33.83 -6.93
N THR A 199 -27.84 33.29 -7.09
CA THR A 199 -29.02 34.00 -7.56
C THR A 199 -30.18 33.67 -6.63
N GLY A 200 -30.12 34.25 -5.43
CA GLY A 200 -31.21 34.34 -4.48
C GLY A 200 -30.92 35.49 -3.53
N THR A 201 -31.59 36.61 -3.72
CA THR A 201 -31.52 37.84 -2.92
C THR A 201 -31.50 37.59 -1.41
N PRO A 202 -30.79 38.41 -0.60
CA PRO A 202 -30.56 38.19 0.83
C PRO A 202 -31.78 38.42 1.75
N GLU A 203 -33.01 38.26 1.26
CA GLU A 203 -34.24 38.57 2.02
C GLU A 203 -35.26 37.41 2.14
N GLN A 204 -34.91 36.18 1.77
CA GLN A 204 -35.82 35.03 1.98
C GLN A 204 -35.14 33.74 2.50
N MET A 205 -33.98 33.87 3.16
CA MET A 205 -33.33 32.78 3.88
C MET A 205 -33.40 32.98 5.39
N GLU A 206 -34.59 33.29 5.89
CA GLU A 206 -34.98 32.97 7.27
C GLU A 206 -36.19 32.03 7.16
N GLU A 207 -36.17 30.96 7.95
CA GLU A 207 -37.20 29.90 8.03
C GLU A 207 -37.13 28.77 6.99
N THR A 208 -36.03 28.03 6.98
CA THR A 208 -36.17 26.56 7.12
C THR A 208 -35.22 26.09 8.19
N ILE A 209 -35.74 26.14 9.42
CA ILE A 209 -35.07 25.68 10.63
C ILE A 209 -34.65 24.22 10.42
N HIS A 210 -33.35 23.99 10.56
CA HIS A 210 -32.73 22.68 10.73
C HIS A 210 -33.43 21.90 11.86
N ILE A 211 -34.32 20.97 11.51
CA ILE A 211 -34.96 20.06 12.49
C ILE A 211 -34.05 18.87 12.84
N VAL A 212 -32.90 18.68 12.18
CA VAL A 212 -31.98 17.56 12.50
C VAL A 212 -30.89 17.95 13.53
N ASP A 213 -30.74 19.23 13.87
CA ASP A 213 -29.63 19.70 14.74
C ASP A 213 -29.99 19.74 16.25
N ARG A 214 -30.91 18.88 16.70
CA ARG A 214 -31.31 18.75 18.12
C ARG A 214 -31.24 17.33 18.67
N MET A 215 -30.34 16.49 18.15
CA MET A 215 -29.86 15.32 18.89
C MET A 215 -28.43 15.57 19.37
N PRO A 216 -28.18 15.71 20.69
CA PRO A 216 -26.82 15.73 21.20
C PRO A 216 -26.21 14.34 21.01
N GLY A 217 -25.41 14.17 19.96
CA GLY A 217 -24.75 12.89 19.68
C GLY A 217 -24.14 12.73 18.28
N ILE A 218 -24.62 13.45 17.28
CA ILE A 218 -24.07 13.38 15.91
C ILE A 218 -23.21 14.61 15.68
N ARG A 219 -21.94 14.53 16.07
CA ARG A 219 -20.94 15.44 15.50
C ARG A 219 -20.78 15.05 14.04
N THR A 220 -21.32 15.84 13.12
CA THR A 220 -20.74 15.97 11.78
C THR A 220 -19.29 16.37 12.01
N ARG A 221 -18.36 15.40 11.98
CA ARG A 221 -16.94 15.73 11.98
C ARG A 221 -16.71 16.44 10.66
N GLU A 222 -16.59 17.77 10.68
CA GLU A 222 -15.94 18.46 9.57
C GLU A 222 -14.61 17.73 9.34
N HIS A 223 -14.46 17.11 8.18
CA HIS A 223 -13.23 16.41 7.87
C HIS A 223 -12.12 17.46 7.72
N GLU A 224 -11.20 17.50 8.70
CA GLU A 224 -10.10 18.46 8.72
C GLU A 224 -9.21 18.27 7.48
N THR A 225 -8.94 19.37 6.78
CA THR A 225 -7.91 19.43 5.74
C THR A 225 -6.59 19.86 6.35
N HIS A 226 -5.51 19.21 5.94
CA HIS A 226 -4.17 19.49 6.42
C HIS A 226 -3.36 20.25 5.38
N ARG A 227 -2.41 21.08 5.82
CA ARG A 227 -1.52 21.84 4.94
C ARG A 227 -0.09 21.37 5.15
N TRP A 228 0.44 20.63 4.17
CA TRP A 228 1.74 19.99 4.28
C TRP A 228 2.71 20.46 3.20
N ARG A 229 4.00 20.22 3.45
CA ARG A 229 5.05 20.63 2.51
C ARG A 229 5.39 19.48 1.57
N GLN A 230 5.34 19.73 0.28
CA GLN A 230 5.87 18.83 -0.73
C GLN A 230 7.40 18.87 -0.76
N ILE A 231 8.04 17.71 -0.91
CA ILE A 231 9.48 17.55 -1.11
C ILE A 231 9.77 17.25 -2.58
N ASP A 232 9.09 16.23 -3.12
CA ASP A 232 9.25 15.77 -4.48
C ASP A 232 7.94 15.20 -5.04
N ILE A 233 7.79 15.22 -6.36
CA ILE A 233 6.66 14.60 -7.08
C ILE A 233 7.14 13.88 -8.33
N SER A 234 6.45 12.81 -8.69
CA SER A 234 6.50 12.16 -10.00
C SER A 234 5.09 11.85 -10.48
N SER A 235 4.93 11.37 -11.71
CA SER A 235 3.62 10.91 -12.21
C SER A 235 2.99 9.79 -11.38
N SER A 236 3.77 9.10 -10.55
CA SER A 236 3.34 7.94 -9.76
C SER A 236 3.20 8.22 -8.26
N GLY A 237 3.57 9.41 -7.77
CA GLY A 237 3.48 9.69 -6.34
C GLY A 237 4.15 11.00 -5.91
N ILE A 238 4.04 11.27 -4.62
CA ILE A 238 4.50 12.50 -3.96
C ILE A 238 5.15 12.18 -2.62
N ALA A 239 6.17 12.94 -2.24
CA ALA A 239 6.76 12.92 -0.91
C ALA A 239 6.37 14.20 -0.15
N LEU A 240 5.89 14.02 1.08
CA LEU A 240 5.35 15.09 1.94
C LEU A 240 6.12 15.14 3.25
N THR A 241 6.26 16.34 3.82
CA THR A 241 6.75 16.58 5.18
C THR A 241 5.59 17.01 6.07
N LEU A 242 5.44 16.34 7.19
CA LEU A 242 4.40 16.57 8.19
C LEU A 242 5.04 16.95 9.54
N PRO A 243 4.42 17.87 10.30
CA PRO A 243 4.74 18.08 11.71
C PRO A 243 4.52 16.81 12.57
N ALA A 244 5.26 16.67 13.66
CA ALA A 244 5.18 15.51 14.55
C ALA A 244 3.85 15.38 15.30
N ASP A 245 3.18 16.50 15.56
CA ASP A 245 1.84 16.57 16.17
C ASP A 245 0.72 16.22 15.18
N GLU A 246 0.96 16.34 13.87
CA GLU A 246 0.01 15.95 12.82
C GLU A 246 0.21 14.53 12.30
N VAL A 247 1.28 13.81 12.66
CA VAL A 247 1.54 12.46 12.12
C VAL A 247 0.41 11.47 12.42
N GLY A 248 -0.34 11.68 13.50
CA GLY A 248 -1.47 10.82 13.89
C GLY A 248 -2.67 10.89 12.95
N THR A 249 -2.68 11.84 11.99
CA THR A 249 -3.75 11.96 10.99
C THR A 249 -3.50 11.06 9.77
N LEU A 250 -2.30 10.47 9.68
CA LEU A 250 -1.85 9.70 8.52
C LEU A 250 -1.38 8.30 8.91
N GLU A 251 -2.05 7.29 8.37
CA GLU A 251 -1.67 5.88 8.55
C GLU A 251 -1.13 5.27 7.26
N VAL A 252 -0.19 4.34 7.39
CA VAL A 252 0.29 3.57 6.24
C VAL A 252 -0.82 2.66 5.73
N GLY A 253 -1.12 2.74 4.44
CA GLY A 253 -2.26 2.06 3.81
C GLY A 253 -3.51 2.93 3.72
N GLN A 254 -3.53 4.13 4.29
CA GLN A 254 -4.66 5.05 4.16
C GLN A 254 -4.70 5.72 2.77
N LEU A 255 -5.92 6.04 2.31
CA LEU A 255 -6.13 6.91 1.17
C LEU A 255 -5.98 8.37 1.57
N ILE A 256 -5.40 9.16 0.67
CA ILE A 256 -5.23 10.60 0.82
C ILE A 256 -5.53 11.28 -0.51
N LEU A 257 -6.25 12.40 -0.45
CA LEU A 257 -6.44 13.33 -1.54
C LEU A 257 -5.47 14.50 -1.35
N VAL A 258 -4.72 14.86 -2.38
CA VAL A 258 -3.81 16.01 -2.36
C VAL A 258 -4.06 16.95 -3.55
N THR A 259 -3.90 18.25 -3.32
CA THR A 259 -3.87 19.29 -4.36
C THR A 259 -2.81 20.33 -4.06
N ASP A 260 -2.35 21.04 -5.10
CA ASP A 260 -1.49 22.21 -4.94
C ASP A 260 -2.30 23.36 -4.32
N ASP A 261 -1.75 23.97 -3.26
CA ASP A 261 -2.38 25.06 -2.49
C ASP A 261 -2.56 26.34 -3.33
N ASP A 262 -1.63 26.62 -4.24
CA ASP A 262 -1.55 27.87 -5.02
C ASP A 262 -2.31 27.85 -6.37
N SER A 263 -3.00 26.76 -6.72
CA SER A 263 -3.67 26.66 -8.03
C SER A 263 -5.10 27.23 -7.97
N SER A 264 -5.28 28.46 -8.44
CA SER A 264 -6.60 29.13 -8.48
C SER A 264 -7.47 28.76 -9.70
N ASP A 265 -6.88 28.23 -10.78
CA ASP A 265 -7.60 27.99 -12.05
C ASP A 265 -7.59 26.52 -12.57
N ASP A 266 -6.75 25.62 -12.02
CA ASP A 266 -6.72 24.19 -12.41
C ASP A 266 -6.26 23.31 -11.22
N ARG A 267 -7.08 23.22 -10.17
CA ARG A 267 -6.81 22.33 -9.02
C ARG A 267 -6.82 20.88 -9.45
N ARG A 268 -5.63 20.33 -9.69
CA ARG A 268 -5.47 18.91 -10.00
C ARG A 268 -5.39 18.07 -8.75
N TRP A 269 -6.54 17.49 -8.43
CA TRP A 269 -6.69 16.50 -7.37
C TRP A 269 -5.99 15.19 -7.72
N HIS A 270 -5.15 14.74 -6.80
CA HIS A 270 -4.53 13.42 -6.88
C HIS A 270 -4.94 12.61 -5.65
N VAL A 271 -5.58 11.46 -5.87
CA VAL A 271 -5.74 10.48 -4.81
C VAL A 271 -4.54 9.56 -4.81
N GLY A 272 -4.03 9.25 -3.63
CA GLY A 272 -2.96 8.30 -3.45
C GLY A 272 -3.12 7.47 -2.20
N VAL A 273 -2.24 6.48 -2.07
CA VAL A 273 -2.14 5.59 -0.91
C VAL A 273 -0.84 5.89 -0.19
N VAL A 274 -0.91 6.07 1.12
CA VAL A 274 0.28 6.24 1.97
C VAL A 274 1.05 4.93 2.00
N ARG A 275 2.28 4.92 1.49
CA ARG A 275 3.13 3.71 1.41
C ARG A 275 4.22 3.65 2.47
N ARG A 276 4.54 4.78 3.09
CA ARG A 276 5.54 4.88 4.15
C ARG A 276 5.34 6.17 4.93
N VAL A 277 5.65 6.12 6.21
CA VAL A 277 5.83 7.28 7.08
C VAL A 277 7.15 7.05 7.83
N ILE A 278 8.07 7.99 7.74
CA ILE A 278 9.42 7.87 8.31
C ILE A 278 9.71 9.11 9.15
N GLN A 279 10.07 8.93 10.40
CA GLN A 279 10.55 10.03 11.22
C GLN A 279 11.88 10.55 10.67
N ARG A 280 11.94 11.85 10.35
CA ARG A 280 13.17 12.51 9.87
C ARG A 280 13.97 13.11 11.02
N ASP A 281 13.27 13.77 11.93
CA ASP A 281 13.83 14.35 13.15
C ASP A 281 12.75 14.36 14.27
N MET A 282 13.03 15.02 15.39
CA MET A 282 12.09 15.08 16.52
C MET A 282 10.80 15.86 16.23
N LYS A 283 10.76 16.65 15.15
CA LYS A 283 9.67 17.57 14.80
C LYS A 283 8.98 17.22 13.50
N HIS A 284 9.60 16.42 12.63
CA HIS A 284 9.08 16.15 11.29
C HIS A 284 9.08 14.67 10.91
N PHE A 285 8.02 14.30 10.21
CA PHE A 285 7.86 13.02 9.52
C PHE A 285 7.84 13.25 8.01
N GLU A 286 8.35 12.28 7.27
CA GLU A 286 8.22 12.21 5.83
C GLU A 286 7.26 11.08 5.44
N ALA A 287 6.20 11.44 4.72
CA ALA A 287 5.30 10.49 4.11
C ALA A 287 5.62 10.29 2.62
N GLY A 288 5.52 9.05 2.16
CA GLY A 288 5.55 8.73 0.73
C GLY A 288 4.21 8.23 0.27
N VAL A 289 3.57 8.96 -0.64
CA VAL A 289 2.24 8.66 -1.19
C VAL A 289 2.39 8.17 -2.63
N GLN A 290 1.70 7.09 -2.97
CA GLN A 290 1.64 6.56 -4.33
C GLN A 290 0.30 6.91 -4.96
N PHE A 291 0.31 7.61 -6.11
CA PHE A 291 -0.91 8.00 -6.80
C PHE A 291 -1.66 6.82 -7.40
N VAL A 292 -2.98 6.88 -7.32
CA VAL A 292 -3.91 6.03 -8.03
C VAL A 292 -4.13 6.63 -9.42
N GLN A 293 -3.94 5.82 -10.46
CA GLN A 293 -4.10 6.25 -11.85
C GLN A 293 -5.53 5.98 -12.33
N GLY A 294 -6.15 6.99 -12.93
CA GLY A 294 -7.52 6.92 -13.45
C GLY A 294 -8.37 8.09 -12.97
N ARG A 295 -9.61 8.16 -13.45
CA ARG A 295 -10.58 9.16 -13.02
C ARG A 295 -11.31 8.65 -11.79
N ILE A 296 -11.35 9.46 -10.73
CA ILE A 296 -12.02 9.11 -9.48
C ILE A 296 -13.32 9.88 -9.35
N ARG A 297 -14.37 9.18 -8.90
CA ARG A 297 -15.68 9.75 -8.58
C ARG A 297 -16.07 9.37 -7.16
N ALA A 298 -16.71 10.30 -6.47
CA ALA A 298 -17.34 10.02 -5.19
C ALA A 298 -18.52 9.06 -5.39
N ALA A 299 -18.66 8.13 -4.47
CA ALA A 299 -19.77 7.19 -4.47
C ALA A 299 -20.13 6.80 -3.04
N SER A 300 -21.29 6.18 -2.91
CA SER A 300 -21.64 5.41 -1.74
C SER A 300 -21.99 3.98 -2.15
N ILE A 301 -21.68 3.01 -1.32
CA ILE A 301 -21.86 1.58 -1.61
C ILE A 301 -22.47 0.86 -0.42
N ARG A 302 -23.28 -0.17 -0.69
CA ARG A 302 -23.70 -1.14 0.32
C ARG A 302 -23.85 -2.54 -0.27
N PRO A 303 -23.62 -3.60 0.50
CA PRO A 303 -23.90 -4.97 0.06
C PRO A 303 -25.41 -5.15 -0.14
N GLU A 304 -25.77 -5.86 -1.20
CA GLU A 304 -27.16 -6.22 -1.45
C GLU A 304 -27.48 -7.54 -0.75
N VAL A 305 -28.32 -7.47 0.28
CA VAL A 305 -28.76 -8.64 1.05
C VAL A 305 -30.14 -9.04 0.56
N PHE A 306 -30.22 -10.14 -0.20
CA PHE A 306 -31.50 -10.70 -0.63
C PHE A 306 -32.28 -11.24 0.57
N GLY A 307 -33.51 -10.77 0.75
CA GLY A 307 -34.45 -11.31 1.74
C GLY A 307 -34.32 -10.75 3.17
N SER A 308 -33.53 -9.70 3.40
CA SER A 308 -33.61 -8.94 4.67
C SER A 308 -34.49 -7.69 4.50
N GLU A 309 -35.41 -7.47 5.45
CA GLU A 309 -36.21 -6.25 5.50
C GLU A 309 -35.39 -5.01 5.93
N GLN A 310 -34.22 -5.23 6.55
CA GLN A 310 -33.27 -4.17 6.88
C GLN A 310 -32.18 -4.11 5.82
N ALA A 311 -32.19 -3.05 5.02
CA ALA A 311 -31.07 -2.67 4.19
C ALA A 311 -29.91 -2.18 5.08
N SER A 312 -28.68 -2.59 4.77
CA SER A 312 -27.49 -1.97 5.34
C SER A 312 -27.39 -0.51 4.94
N ASP A 313 -26.81 0.32 5.81
CA ASP A 313 -26.54 1.72 5.48
C ASP A 313 -25.49 1.83 4.36
N PHE A 314 -25.63 2.88 3.56
CA PHE A 314 -24.62 3.25 2.57
C PHE A 314 -23.34 3.71 3.26
N GLN A 315 -22.22 3.17 2.78
CA GLN A 315 -20.88 3.54 3.23
C GLN A 315 -20.15 4.33 2.14
N SER A 316 -19.17 5.15 2.54
CA SER A 316 -18.36 5.89 1.59
C SER A 316 -17.62 4.97 0.63
N ALA A 317 -17.57 5.36 -0.64
CA ALA A 317 -16.81 4.67 -1.67
C ALA A 317 -16.21 5.64 -2.66
N LEU A 318 -15.23 5.15 -3.43
CA LEU A 318 -14.70 5.86 -4.59
C LEU A 318 -14.70 4.93 -5.78
N LEU A 319 -15.26 5.38 -6.90
CA LEU A 319 -15.18 4.67 -8.18
C LEU A 319 -13.97 5.16 -8.95
N LEU A 320 -13.21 4.24 -9.52
CA LEU A 320 -12.02 4.48 -10.31
C LEU A 320 -12.20 3.92 -11.72
N GLU A 321 -12.25 4.82 -12.69
CA GLU A 321 -12.23 4.50 -14.12
C GLU A 321 -10.79 4.48 -14.62
N ARG A 322 -10.32 3.30 -15.05
CA ARG A 322 -8.92 3.09 -15.49
C ARG A 322 -8.74 3.15 -17.02
N GLY A 323 -9.82 3.33 -17.77
CA GLY A 323 -9.84 3.34 -19.25
C GLY A 323 -10.74 2.24 -19.82
N PRO A 324 -11.00 2.24 -21.14
CA PRO A 324 -12.02 1.39 -21.78
C PRO A 324 -11.69 -0.11 -21.77
N GLU A 325 -10.40 -0.48 -21.72
CA GLU A 325 -9.95 -1.88 -21.74
C GLU A 325 -9.66 -2.47 -20.35
N GLN A 326 -9.80 -1.68 -19.28
CA GLN A 326 -9.50 -2.11 -17.92
C GLN A 326 -10.78 -2.19 -17.10
N SER A 327 -10.93 -3.26 -16.31
CA SER A 327 -12.05 -3.37 -15.38
C SER A 327 -12.12 -2.13 -14.49
N PRO A 328 -13.29 -1.52 -14.26
CA PRO A 328 -13.40 -0.44 -13.29
C PRO A 328 -13.16 -0.99 -11.88
N VAL A 329 -12.78 -0.10 -10.97
CA VAL A 329 -12.38 -0.46 -9.60
C VAL A 329 -13.16 0.39 -8.61
N VAL A 330 -13.49 -0.19 -7.46
CA VAL A 330 -14.09 0.53 -6.35
C VAL A 330 -13.19 0.45 -5.13
N PHE A 331 -13.10 1.56 -4.39
CA PHE A 331 -12.53 1.62 -3.05
C PHE A 331 -13.66 1.66 -2.03
N THR A 332 -13.55 0.84 -0.99
CA THR A 332 -14.54 0.71 0.09
C THR A 332 -13.84 0.69 1.44
N PRO A 333 -14.55 0.85 2.57
CA PRO A 333 -13.98 0.55 3.88
C PRO A 333 -13.50 -0.90 3.95
N HIS A 334 -12.56 -1.15 4.86
CA HIS A 334 -12.08 -2.51 5.13
C HIS A 334 -13.22 -3.43 5.59
N MET A 335 -13.15 -4.72 5.22
CA MET A 335 -14.13 -5.77 5.53
C MET A 335 -15.48 -5.68 4.79
N LEU A 336 -15.59 -4.85 3.74
CA LEU A 336 -16.82 -4.78 2.93
C LEU A 336 -16.81 -5.76 1.75
N TYR A 337 -15.63 -6.09 1.22
CA TYR A 337 -15.48 -6.97 0.08
C TYR A 337 -15.90 -8.41 0.40
N ARG A 338 -16.69 -8.98 -0.51
CA ARG A 338 -17.03 -10.40 -0.58
C ARG A 338 -16.93 -10.82 -2.03
N GLU A 339 -16.31 -11.97 -2.27
CA GLU A 339 -16.13 -12.50 -3.61
C GLU A 339 -17.49 -12.86 -4.24
N HIS A 340 -17.70 -12.48 -5.50
CA HIS A 340 -18.93 -12.75 -6.27
C HIS A 340 -20.23 -12.25 -5.62
N HIS A 341 -20.16 -11.12 -4.92
CA HIS A 341 -21.30 -10.52 -4.23
C HIS A 341 -21.82 -9.30 -4.98
N GLU A 342 -23.11 -9.02 -4.81
CA GLU A 342 -23.76 -7.87 -5.43
C GLU A 342 -23.80 -6.69 -4.46
N TYR A 343 -23.58 -5.49 -5.01
CA TYR A 343 -23.59 -4.25 -4.27
C TYR A 343 -24.45 -3.23 -4.98
N LEU A 344 -25.12 -2.38 -4.20
CA LEU A 344 -25.79 -1.19 -4.71
C LEU A 344 -24.85 0.00 -4.55
N VAL A 345 -24.70 0.78 -5.63
CA VAL A 345 -23.84 1.95 -5.70
C VAL A 345 -24.66 3.18 -6.04
N GLU A 346 -24.41 4.27 -5.32
CA GLU A 346 -24.93 5.60 -5.57
C GLU A 346 -23.78 6.54 -5.93
N THR A 347 -23.99 7.42 -6.90
CA THR A 347 -23.09 8.54 -7.17
C THR A 347 -23.90 9.83 -7.17
N GLY A 348 -23.31 10.93 -6.70
CA GLY A 348 -24.03 12.20 -6.52
C GLY A 348 -24.77 12.63 -7.79
N GLY A 349 -26.11 12.59 -7.73
CA GLY A 349 -27.00 13.02 -8.82
C GLY A 349 -27.42 11.94 -9.82
N GLU A 350 -26.98 10.68 -9.69
CA GLU A 350 -27.39 9.57 -10.57
C GLU A 350 -28.25 8.54 -9.85
N ALA A 351 -29.08 7.80 -10.61
CA ALA A 351 -29.85 6.69 -10.06
C ALA A 351 -28.90 5.59 -9.55
N CYS A 352 -29.28 4.94 -8.45
CA CYS A 352 -28.54 3.79 -7.93
C CYS A 352 -28.40 2.71 -9.01
N PHE A 353 -27.22 2.11 -9.11
CA PHE A 353 -26.95 0.99 -10.00
C PHE A 353 -26.29 -0.16 -9.25
N ARG A 354 -26.42 -1.37 -9.81
CA ARG A 354 -25.93 -2.59 -9.19
C ARG A 354 -24.60 -3.00 -9.81
N ILE A 355 -23.70 -3.52 -8.99
CA ILE A 355 -22.41 -4.06 -9.41
C ILE A 355 -22.20 -5.45 -8.82
N ASN A 356 -21.44 -6.28 -9.52
CA ASN A 356 -20.92 -7.54 -8.98
C ASN A 356 -19.42 -7.38 -8.70
N SER A 357 -18.96 -7.90 -7.55
CA SER A 357 -17.55 -7.87 -7.18
C SER A 357 -16.72 -8.88 -7.98
N GLY A 358 -15.62 -8.39 -8.54
CA GLY A 358 -14.57 -9.17 -9.17
C GLY A 358 -13.40 -9.42 -8.22
N ALA A 359 -12.18 -9.44 -8.77
CA ALA A 359 -10.98 -9.74 -8.02
C ALA A 359 -10.63 -8.64 -6.99
N LEU A 360 -10.30 -9.06 -5.77
CA LEU A 360 -9.69 -8.18 -4.76
C LEU A 360 -8.27 -7.82 -5.18
N LEU A 361 -8.02 -6.53 -5.41
CA LEU A 361 -6.73 -6.02 -5.86
C LEU A 361 -5.84 -5.61 -4.68
N GLU A 362 -6.44 -5.08 -3.63
CA GLU A 362 -5.74 -4.61 -2.43
C GLU A 362 -6.69 -4.49 -1.24
N SER A 363 -6.23 -4.87 -0.06
CA SER A 363 -6.88 -4.72 1.24
C SER A 363 -5.85 -4.16 2.22
N THR A 364 -6.22 -3.09 2.89
CA THR A 364 -5.47 -2.47 3.98
C THR A 364 -6.40 -2.42 5.19
N LEU A 365 -5.89 -1.99 6.34
CA LEU A 365 -6.77 -1.76 7.50
C LEU A 365 -7.74 -0.59 7.28
N CYS A 366 -7.48 0.27 6.29
CA CYS A 366 -8.28 1.47 6.03
C CYS A 366 -9.28 1.28 4.87
N TYR A 367 -8.95 0.48 3.86
CA TYR A 367 -9.77 0.29 2.67
C TYR A 367 -9.59 -1.06 2.00
N GLU A 368 -10.57 -1.46 1.20
CA GLU A 368 -10.49 -2.52 0.20
C GLU A 368 -10.68 -1.97 -1.20
N ARG A 369 -9.97 -2.54 -2.16
CA ARG A 369 -9.97 -2.14 -3.56
C ARG A 369 -10.15 -3.36 -4.42
N PHE A 370 -11.23 -3.41 -5.19
CA PHE A 370 -11.56 -4.56 -6.02
C PHE A 370 -12.14 -4.15 -7.37
N GLU A 371 -11.99 -5.03 -8.36
CA GLU A 371 -12.62 -4.85 -9.66
C GLU A 371 -14.13 -5.08 -9.56
N TYR A 372 -14.93 -4.42 -10.40
CA TYR A 372 -16.36 -4.69 -10.46
C TYR A 372 -16.90 -4.72 -11.88
N ALA A 373 -18.06 -5.34 -12.06
CA ALA A 373 -18.82 -5.31 -13.30
C ALA A 373 -20.22 -4.74 -13.05
N PRO A 374 -20.69 -3.76 -13.84
CA PRO A 374 -22.06 -3.26 -13.72
C PRO A 374 -23.06 -4.33 -14.16
N ILE A 375 -24.12 -4.50 -13.37
CA ILE A 375 -25.22 -5.42 -13.68
C ILE A 375 -26.22 -4.66 -14.55
N ARG A 376 -26.31 -5.02 -15.84
CA ARG A 376 -27.34 -4.48 -16.73
C ARG A 376 -28.68 -5.12 -16.37
N LEU A 377 -29.59 -4.33 -15.78
CA LEU A 377 -31.00 -4.70 -15.70
C LEU A 377 -31.51 -4.82 -17.14
N HIS A 378 -31.79 -6.04 -17.60
CA HIS A 378 -32.50 -6.23 -18.86
C HIS A 378 -33.93 -5.77 -18.61
N GLY A 379 -34.30 -4.65 -19.24
CA GLY A 379 -35.67 -4.14 -19.27
C GLY A 379 -36.57 -4.98 -20.15
#